data_AF-X1FPK6-F1
#
_entry.id   AF-X1FPK6-F1
#
_cell.length_a   1.000
_cell.length_b   1.000
_cell.length_c   1.000
_cell.angle_alpha   90.00
_cell.angle_beta   90.00
_cell.angle_gamma   90.00
#
_symmetry.space_group_name_H-M   'P 1'
#
loop_
_entity.id
_entity.type
_entity.pdbx_description
1 polymer ?
#
loop_
_entity_poly.entity_id
_entity_poly.type
_entity_poly.pdbx_seq_one_letter_code
_entity_poly.pdbx_strand_id
1 'polypeptide(L)'
;KYKYREILKMKSNLKIEGYELLNQKVYRLLKEAIIKGFLEPGTKLLENKIAEKMQVSRTPVREAMQKLVAEGFVKTTPNQTMVVTEVSPEDVKEVLQIRGVLEGLAARTAAKKLTDKK
;
A
#
# COMPACT_ATOMS: atom_id res chain seq x y z
N LYS A 1 4.18 -39.58 -18.98
CA LYS A 1 4.70 -39.41 -17.60
C LYS A 1 6.02 -38.65 -17.52
N TYR A 2 7.01 -38.92 -18.38
CA TYR A 2 8.32 -38.25 -18.35
C TYR A 2 8.28 -36.72 -18.56
N LYS A 3 7.50 -36.25 -19.54
CA LYS A 3 7.30 -34.81 -19.82
C LYS A 3 6.69 -34.01 -18.64
N TYR A 4 5.86 -34.64 -17.82
CA TYR A 4 5.24 -33.99 -16.64
C TYR A 4 6.22 -33.80 -15.48
N ARG A 5 7.21 -34.71 -15.36
CA ARG A 5 8.29 -34.60 -14.37
C ARG A 5 9.30 -33.51 -14.73
N GLU A 6 9.54 -33.27 -16.02
CA GLU A 6 10.34 -32.12 -16.48
C GLU A 6 9.66 -30.79 -16.15
N ILE A 7 8.35 -30.69 -16.36
CA ILE A 7 7.56 -29.49 -15.99
C ILE A 7 7.61 -29.24 -14.47
N LEU A 8 7.55 -30.28 -13.63
CA LEU A 8 7.65 -30.15 -12.17
C LEU A 8 9.07 -29.74 -11.71
N LYS A 9 10.13 -30.25 -12.35
CA LYS A 9 11.51 -29.78 -12.12
C LYS A 9 11.73 -28.33 -12.57
N MET A 10 10.98 -27.87 -13.58
CA MET A 10 11.03 -26.47 -14.03
C MET A 10 10.34 -25.53 -13.04
N LYS A 11 9.28 -25.99 -12.34
CA LYS A 11 8.61 -25.21 -11.29
C LYS A 11 9.50 -24.92 -10.07
N SER A 12 10.41 -25.81 -9.71
CA SER A 12 11.37 -25.56 -8.61
C SER A 12 12.42 -24.49 -8.96
N ASN A 13 12.56 -24.13 -10.24
CA ASN A 13 13.42 -23.03 -10.72
C ASN A 13 12.65 -21.72 -10.99
N LEU A 14 11.35 -21.63 -10.69
CA LEU A 14 10.56 -20.38 -10.74
C LEU A 14 10.80 -19.52 -9.48
N LYS A 15 12.06 -19.36 -9.07
CA LYS A 15 12.41 -18.44 -7.99
C LYS A 15 12.24 -17.01 -8.49
N ILE A 16 11.24 -16.29 -7.98
CA ILE A 16 11.26 -14.83 -8.01
C ILE A 16 12.22 -14.38 -6.91
N GLU A 17 13.51 -14.39 -7.21
CA GLU A 17 14.51 -13.68 -6.40
C GLU A 17 14.59 -12.23 -6.92
N GLY A 18 14.03 -11.31 -6.13
CA GLY A 18 14.38 -9.89 -6.16
C GLY A 18 14.10 -9.10 -7.44
N TYR A 19 12.83 -9.00 -7.88
CA TYR A 19 12.38 -7.91 -8.74
C TYR A 19 11.06 -7.34 -8.19
N GLU A 20 11.06 -6.07 -7.77
CA GLU A 20 9.82 -5.37 -7.38
C GLU A 20 8.95 -5.24 -8.63
N LEU A 21 7.73 -5.78 -8.58
CA LEU A 21 6.78 -5.66 -9.68
C LEU A 21 6.48 -4.17 -9.94
N LEU A 22 6.34 -3.79 -11.21
CA LEU A 22 6.19 -2.38 -11.58
C LEU A 22 4.97 -1.72 -10.93
N ASN A 23 3.86 -2.45 -10.80
CA ASN A 23 2.67 -2.00 -10.07
C ASN A 23 2.94 -1.74 -8.58
N GLN A 24 3.73 -2.60 -7.92
CA GLN A 24 4.13 -2.41 -6.51
C GLN A 24 5.02 -1.18 -6.35
N LYS A 25 5.96 -0.98 -7.27
CA LYS A 25 6.83 0.20 -7.28
C LYS A 25 6.03 1.50 -7.46
N VAL A 26 5.09 1.52 -8.42
CA VAL A 26 4.19 2.66 -8.64
C VAL A 26 3.35 2.94 -7.40
N TYR A 27 2.74 1.90 -6.82
CA TYR A 27 1.97 2.01 -5.57
C TYR A 27 2.80 2.62 -4.44
N ARG A 28 4.02 2.12 -4.22
CA ARG A 28 4.90 2.59 -3.15
C ARG A 28 5.25 4.07 -3.32
N LEU A 29 5.64 4.47 -4.52
CA LEU A 29 6.00 5.86 -4.83
C LEU A 29 4.81 6.82 -4.67
N LEU A 30 3.62 6.44 -5.15
CA LEU A 30 2.42 7.25 -5.00
C LEU A 30 1.98 7.35 -3.53
N LYS A 31 2.00 6.23 -2.79
CA LYS A 31 1.68 6.22 -1.35
C LYS A 31 2.63 7.11 -0.57
N GLU A 32 3.93 7.01 -0.85
CA GLU A 32 4.95 7.85 -0.20
C GLU A 32 4.74 9.33 -0.54
N ALA A 33 4.38 9.66 -1.79
CA ALA A 33 4.07 11.02 -2.19
C ALA A 33 2.84 11.60 -1.48
N ILE A 34 1.81 10.78 -1.25
CA ILE A 34 0.62 11.17 -0.46
C ILE A 34 1.01 11.40 1.00
N ILE A 35 1.72 10.45 1.63
CA ILE A 35 2.09 10.53 3.05
C ILE A 35 3.01 11.72 3.33
N LYS A 36 3.93 12.04 2.41
CA LYS A 36 4.84 13.19 2.53
C LYS A 36 4.20 14.52 2.15
N GLY A 37 2.94 14.52 1.69
CA GLY A 37 2.23 15.73 1.27
C GLY A 37 2.66 16.29 -0.09
N PHE A 38 3.44 15.55 -0.89
CA PHE A 38 3.73 15.95 -2.28
C PHE A 38 2.49 15.82 -3.18
N LEU A 39 1.57 14.94 -2.82
CA LEU A 39 0.22 14.87 -3.36
C LEU A 39 -0.74 15.27 -2.23
N GLU A 40 -1.21 16.52 -2.27
CA GLU A 40 -2.07 17.08 -1.23
C GLU A 40 -3.45 16.41 -1.20
N PRO A 41 -4.11 16.37 -0.03
CA PRO A 41 -5.51 15.97 0.08
C PRO A 41 -6.41 16.65 -0.95
N GLY A 42 -7.32 15.91 -1.57
CA GLY A 42 -8.20 16.42 -2.63
C GLY A 42 -7.56 16.50 -4.02
N THR A 43 -6.24 16.25 -4.17
CA THR A 43 -5.57 16.23 -5.48
C THR A 43 -6.21 15.21 -6.40
N LYS A 44 -6.60 15.64 -7.61
CA LYS A 44 -7.12 14.74 -8.65
C LYS A 44 -5.99 13.91 -9.26
N LEU A 45 -6.20 12.59 -9.30
CA LEU A 45 -5.25 11.63 -9.85
C LEU A 45 -5.78 11.08 -11.17
N LEU A 46 -5.01 11.27 -12.25
CA LEU A 46 -5.35 10.78 -13.58
C LEU A 46 -4.34 9.70 -13.98
N GLU A 47 -4.82 8.47 -14.18
CA GLU A 47 -3.98 7.32 -14.53
C GLU A 47 -3.07 7.60 -15.73
N ASN A 48 -3.63 8.23 -16.78
CA ASN A 48 -2.88 8.54 -17.99
C ASN A 48 -1.71 9.50 -17.73
N LYS A 49 -1.93 10.55 -16.92
CA LYS A 49 -0.89 11.53 -16.59
C LYS A 49 0.19 10.92 -15.71
N ILE A 50 -0.20 10.05 -14.77
CA ILE A 50 0.74 9.35 -13.91
C ILE A 50 1.59 8.36 -14.72
N ALA A 51 0.96 7.60 -15.62
CA ALA A 51 1.63 6.67 -16.53
C ALA A 51 2.67 7.37 -17.40
N GLU A 52 2.29 8.50 -18.01
CA GLU A 52 3.19 9.35 -18.80
C GLU A 52 4.37 9.87 -17.96
N LYS A 53 4.08 10.47 -16.79
CA LYS A 53 5.12 11.02 -15.90
C LYS A 53 6.10 9.96 -15.39
N MET A 54 5.61 8.75 -15.13
CA MET A 54 6.43 7.63 -14.65
C MET A 54 7.05 6.80 -15.79
N GLN A 55 6.74 7.12 -17.05
CA GLN A 55 7.20 6.38 -18.24
C GLN A 55 6.87 4.88 -18.18
N VAL A 56 5.63 4.57 -17.77
CA VAL A 56 5.11 3.20 -17.69
C VAL A 56 3.79 3.08 -18.44
N SER A 57 3.34 1.84 -18.70
CA SER A 57 2.00 1.62 -19.25
C SER A 57 0.91 1.92 -18.22
N ARG A 58 -0.34 2.07 -18.68
CA ARG A 58 -1.49 2.37 -17.81
C ARG A 58 -1.86 1.23 -16.87
N THR A 59 -1.64 -0.04 -17.28
CA THR A 59 -2.01 -1.23 -16.49
C THR A 59 -1.41 -1.25 -15.08
N PRO A 60 -0.08 -1.13 -14.87
CA PRO A 60 0.49 -1.11 -13.52
C PRO A 60 0.06 0.11 -12.71
N VAL A 61 -0.24 1.24 -13.36
CA VAL A 61 -0.78 2.43 -12.68
C VAL A 61 -2.19 2.18 -12.18
N ARG A 62 -3.07 1.61 -13.01
CA ARG A 62 -4.45 1.26 -12.63
C ARG A 62 -4.46 0.29 -11.46
N GLU A 63 -3.63 -0.74 -11.48
CA GLU A 63 -3.51 -1.70 -10.37
C GLU A 63 -3.03 -1.03 -9.07
N ALA A 64 -2.03 -0.15 -9.17
CA ALA A 64 -1.54 0.62 -8.03
C ALA A 64 -2.63 1.55 -7.46
N MET A 65 -3.37 2.24 -8.34
CA MET A 65 -4.48 3.12 -7.98
C MET A 65 -5.63 2.36 -7.29
N GLN A 66 -5.99 1.18 -7.81
CA GLN A 66 -6.98 0.31 -7.16
C GLN A 66 -6.55 -0.10 -5.75
N LYS A 67 -5.27 -0.42 -5.57
CA LYS A 67 -4.73 -0.74 -4.24
C LYS A 67 -4.75 0.48 -3.30
N LEU A 68 -4.40 1.67 -3.79
CA LEU A 68 -4.50 2.92 -3.01
C LEU A 68 -5.95 3.22 -2.60
N VAL A 69 -6.93 2.90 -3.44
CA VAL A 69 -8.35 3.01 -3.10
C VAL A 69 -8.75 2.00 -2.04
N ALA A 70 -8.34 0.74 -2.19
CA ALA A 70 -8.64 -0.30 -1.20
C ALA A 70 -8.06 0.02 0.18
N GLU A 71 -6.92 0.71 0.24
CA GLU A 71 -6.29 1.15 1.49
C GLU A 71 -6.74 2.54 1.96
N GLY A 72 -7.63 3.21 1.24
CA GLY A 72 -8.20 4.50 1.63
C GLY A 72 -7.30 5.73 1.42
N PHE A 73 -6.12 5.58 0.80
CA PHE A 73 -5.26 6.73 0.43
C PHE A 73 -5.85 7.57 -0.71
N VAL A 74 -6.68 6.95 -1.53
CA VAL A 74 -7.40 7.57 -2.64
C VAL A 74 -8.87 7.22 -2.52
N LYS A 75 -9.77 8.15 -2.84
CA LYS A 75 -11.22 7.90 -2.92
C LYS A 75 -11.71 8.13 -4.34
N THR A 76 -12.71 7.36 -4.75
CA THR A 76 -13.41 7.57 -6.02
C THR A 76 -14.66 8.41 -5.76
N THR A 77 -14.74 9.56 -6.41
CA THR A 77 -15.91 10.45 -6.38
C THR A 77 -17.06 9.90 -7.24
N PRO A 78 -18.31 10.39 -7.06
CA PRO A 78 -19.46 9.97 -7.87
C PRO A 78 -19.24 10.07 -9.40
N ASN A 79 -18.42 11.04 -9.83
CA ASN A 79 -18.09 11.24 -11.25
C ASN A 79 -16.92 10.35 -11.73
N GLN A 80 -16.66 9.23 -11.03
CA GLN A 80 -15.56 8.30 -11.28
C GLN A 80 -14.16 8.94 -11.27
N THR A 81 -14.02 10.14 -10.72
CA THR A 81 -12.71 10.79 -10.55
C THR A 81 -12.05 10.28 -9.28
N MET A 82 -10.78 9.87 -9.39
CA MET A 82 -9.96 9.47 -8.25
C MET A 82 -9.27 10.70 -7.64
N VAL A 83 -9.37 10.85 -6.32
CA VAL A 83 -8.77 11.97 -5.59
C VAL A 83 -8.06 11.48 -4.32
N VAL A 84 -6.99 12.15 -3.92
CA VAL A 84 -6.32 11.87 -2.63
C VAL A 84 -7.31 12.09 -1.49
N THR A 85 -7.38 11.13 -0.56
CA THR A 85 -8.32 11.19 0.56
C THR A 85 -7.95 12.32 1.52
N GLU A 86 -8.96 13.03 2.00
CA GLU A 86 -8.83 14.02 3.06
C GLU A 86 -9.04 13.34 4.41
N VAL A 87 -8.24 13.73 5.40
CA VAL A 87 -8.36 13.26 6.78
C VAL A 87 -8.83 14.43 7.63
N SER A 88 -9.98 14.26 8.27
CA SER A 88 -10.52 15.25 9.18
C SER A 88 -9.88 15.14 10.57
N PRO A 89 -9.93 16.21 11.38
CA PRO A 89 -9.50 16.15 12.78
C PRO A 89 -10.24 15.08 13.61
N GLU A 90 -11.51 14.79 13.28
CA GLU A 90 -12.27 13.75 13.97
C GLU A 90 -11.75 12.35 13.61
N ASP A 91 -11.41 12.08 12.35
CA ASP A 91 -10.79 10.81 11.95
C ASP A 91 -9.49 10.55 12.74
N VAL A 92 -8.67 11.59 12.90
CA VAL A 92 -7.42 11.50 13.68
C VAL A 92 -7.73 11.15 15.14
N LYS A 93 -8.73 11.79 15.72
CA LYS A 93 -9.15 11.57 17.11
C LYS A 93 -9.66 10.14 17.32
N GLU A 94 -10.50 9.63 16.43
CA GLU A 94 -10.99 8.24 16.49
C GLU A 94 -9.84 7.23 16.42
N VAL A 95 -8.90 7.41 15.47
CA VAL A 95 -7.73 6.54 15.34
C VAL A 95 -6.85 6.58 16.59
N LEU A 96 -6.61 7.77 17.16
CA LEU A 96 -5.82 7.91 18.38
C LEU A 96 -6.48 7.26 19.59
N GLN A 97 -7.81 7.30 19.70
CA GLN A 97 -8.54 6.62 20.78
C GLN A 97 -8.36 5.10 20.69
N ILE A 98 -8.53 4.52 19.50
CA ILE A 98 -8.33 3.09 19.27
C ILE A 98 -6.89 2.71 19.59
N ARG A 99 -5.92 3.48 19.08
CA ARG A 99 -4.49 3.25 19.35
C ARG A 99 -4.17 3.32 20.84
N GLY A 100 -4.71 4.30 21.57
CA GLY A 100 -4.47 4.42 23.02
C GLY A 100 -4.85 3.17 23.80
N VAL A 101 -5.99 2.54 23.45
CA VAL A 101 -6.41 1.28 24.07
C VAL A 101 -5.46 0.13 23.73
N LEU A 102 -5.11 -0.02 22.45
CA LEU A 102 -4.23 -1.10 21.97
C LEU A 102 -2.81 -0.97 22.52
N GLU A 103 -2.25 0.25 22.51
CA GLU A 103 -0.92 0.55 22.99
C GLU A 103 -0.83 0.36 24.52
N GLY A 104 -1.85 0.79 25.27
CA GLY A 104 -1.91 0.53 26.71
C GLY A 104 -1.93 -0.96 27.06
N LEU A 105 -2.71 -1.76 26.31
CA LEU A 105 -2.72 -3.22 26.45
C LEU A 105 -1.36 -3.84 26.10
N ALA A 106 -0.75 -3.40 25.00
CA ALA A 106 0.56 -3.87 24.55
C ALA A 106 1.64 -3.55 25.58
N ALA A 107 1.71 -2.30 26.07
CA ALA A 107 2.65 -1.85 27.08
C ALA A 107 2.51 -2.64 28.39
N ARG A 108 1.28 -2.82 28.90
CA ARG A 108 1.02 -3.63 30.10
C ARG A 108 1.47 -5.08 29.92
N THR A 109 1.21 -5.66 28.75
CA THR A 109 1.58 -7.05 28.45
C THR A 109 3.10 -7.20 28.33
N ALA A 110 3.76 -6.24 27.68
CA ALA A 110 5.21 -6.20 27.56
C ALA A 110 5.88 -6.05 28.94
N ALA A 111 5.40 -5.14 29.79
CA ALA A 111 5.93 -4.93 31.14
C ALA A 111 5.85 -6.19 32.01
N LYS A 112 4.78 -7.00 31.88
CA LYS A 112 4.66 -8.29 32.60
C LYS A 112 5.62 -9.36 32.10
N LYS A 113 6.05 -9.27 30.84
CA LYS A 113 6.95 -10.24 30.19
C LYS A 113 8.41 -9.77 30.19
N LEU A 114 8.69 -8.58 30.71
CA LEU A 114 10.03 -8.11 30.96
C LEU A 114 10.63 -9.00 32.05
N THR A 115 11.31 -10.05 31.62
CA THR A 115 12.33 -10.70 32.43
C THR A 115 13.60 -9.88 32.28
N ASP A 116 14.35 -9.71 33.37
CA ASP A 116 15.69 -9.12 33.34
C ASP A 116 16.57 -9.99 32.41
N LYS A 117 16.63 -9.65 31.14
CA LYS A 117 17.78 -9.98 30.31
C LYS A 117 18.87 -8.98 30.69
N LYS A 118 19.66 -9.37 31.70
CA LYS A 118 21.03 -8.87 31.84
C LYS A 118 21.82 -9.10 30.56
#